data_AF-A0AA36C4H0-F1
#
_entry.id   AF-A0AA36C4H0-F1
#
_cell.length_a   1.000
_cell.length_b   1.000
_cell.length_c   1.000
_cell.angle_alpha   90.00
_cell.angle_beta   90.00
_cell.angle_gamma   90.00
#
_symmetry.space_group_name_H-M   'P 1'
#
loop_
_entity.id
_entity.type
_entity.pdbx_description
1 polymer ?
#
loop_
_entity_poly.entity_id
_entity_poly.type
_entity_poly.pdbx_seq_one_letter_code
_entity_poly.pdbx_strand_id
1 'polypeptide(L)'
;MVTLEEISQLLYGAGEATAGWQGTQDELIALAAKAFPGKPFCVVRQWILIDLTVNPDEKEKLMGIGLLPVTLYAHEVVLDRRNRFQPGMWVRSNFGLSFTEGSMFETKNTVYLLWGPGQRKEATVGAAFSMKAV
;
A
#
# COMPACT_ATOMS: atom_id res chain seq x y z
N MET A 1 -2.20 -5.84 22.82
CA MET A 1 -1.11 -6.65 22.25
C MET A 1 -1.64 -7.20 20.94
N VAL A 2 -0.88 -7.10 19.84
CA VAL A 2 -1.32 -7.66 18.55
C VAL A 2 -1.17 -9.18 18.60
N THR A 3 -2.20 -9.90 18.20
CA THR A 3 -2.24 -11.36 18.17
C THR A 3 -1.88 -11.90 16.80
N LEU A 4 -1.44 -13.16 16.75
CA LEU A 4 -1.20 -13.85 15.48
C LEU A 4 -2.49 -14.00 14.66
N GLU A 5 -3.63 -14.18 15.32
CA GLU A 5 -4.93 -14.28 14.66
C GLU A 5 -5.30 -12.98 13.95
N GLU A 6 -5.14 -11.82 14.60
CA GLU A 6 -5.35 -10.52 13.97
C GLU A 6 -4.47 -10.32 12.73
N ILE A 7 -3.18 -10.70 12.82
CA ILE A 7 -2.26 -10.61 11.68
C ILE A 7 -2.67 -11.58 10.57
N SER A 8 -3.05 -12.81 10.93
CA SER A 8 -3.50 -13.82 9.96
C SER A 8 -4.76 -13.39 9.23
N GLN A 9 -5.73 -12.78 9.93
CA GLN A 9 -6.95 -12.24 9.31
C GLN A 9 -6.63 -11.05 8.40
N LEU A 10 -5.73 -10.16 8.83
CA LEU A 10 -5.28 -9.05 8.00
C LEU A 10 -4.63 -9.52 6.69
N LEU A 11 -3.77 -10.53 6.73
CA LEU A 11 -3.04 -10.99 5.54
C LEU A 11 -3.84 -11.98 4.69
N TYR A 12 -4.54 -12.93 5.31
CA TYR A 12 -5.14 -14.08 4.62
C TYR A 12 -6.65 -14.17 4.77
N GLY A 13 -7.25 -13.39 5.68
CA GLY A 13 -8.70 -13.31 5.83
C GLY A 13 -9.36 -12.67 4.61
N ALA A 14 -10.70 -12.71 4.58
CA ALA A 14 -11.46 -12.00 3.56
C ALA A 14 -11.29 -10.48 3.70
N GLY A 15 -11.30 -9.78 2.57
CA GLY A 15 -11.31 -8.32 2.50
C GLY A 15 -12.21 -7.86 1.35
N GLU A 16 -12.49 -6.56 1.29
CA GLU A 16 -13.24 -5.99 0.17
C GLU A 16 -12.41 -6.08 -1.11
N ALA A 17 -12.94 -6.76 -2.13
CA ALA A 17 -12.25 -6.89 -3.40
C ALA A 17 -12.08 -5.51 -4.04
N THR A 18 -10.83 -5.12 -4.29
CA THR A 18 -10.51 -3.82 -4.87
C THR A 18 -9.82 -4.02 -6.21
N ALA A 19 -10.36 -3.40 -7.25
CA ALA A 19 -9.72 -3.42 -8.56
C ALA A 19 -8.43 -2.59 -8.52
N GLY A 20 -7.34 -3.16 -9.04
CA GLY A 20 -6.12 -2.42 -9.37
C GLY A 20 -5.98 -2.27 -10.87
N TRP A 21 -4.77 -1.99 -11.34
CA TRP A 21 -4.48 -1.85 -12.75
C TRP A 21 -4.64 -3.19 -13.51
N GLN A 22 -5.46 -3.21 -14.56
CA GLN A 22 -5.73 -4.40 -15.36
C GLN A 22 -4.92 -4.48 -16.66
N GLY A 23 -4.27 -3.38 -17.05
CA GLY A 23 -3.44 -3.32 -18.25
C GLY A 23 -2.05 -3.92 -18.02
N THR A 24 -1.14 -3.59 -18.94
CA THR A 24 0.27 -4.01 -18.86
C THR A 24 1.04 -3.23 -17.80
N GLN A 25 2.15 -3.79 -17.33
CA GLN A 25 3.06 -3.11 -16.41
C GLN A 25 3.61 -1.80 -17.00
N ASP A 26 3.96 -1.80 -18.29
CA ASP A 26 4.58 -0.64 -18.92
C ASP A 26 3.62 0.55 -19.03
N GLU A 27 2.33 0.29 -19.31
CA GLU A 27 1.30 1.34 -19.30
C GLU A 27 1.12 1.93 -17.90
N LEU A 28 1.14 1.09 -16.86
CA LEU A 28 1.05 1.54 -15.46
C LEU A 28 2.25 2.41 -15.07
N ILE A 29 3.46 1.99 -15.47
CA ILE A 29 4.69 2.76 -15.24
C ILE A 29 4.63 4.09 -16.00
N ALA A 30 4.17 4.10 -17.25
CA ALA A 30 4.04 5.31 -18.05
C ALA A 30 3.00 6.28 -17.44
N LEU A 31 1.89 5.77 -16.92
CA LEU A 31 0.89 6.55 -16.21
C LEU A 31 1.48 7.17 -14.93
N ALA A 32 2.19 6.38 -14.14
CA ALA A 32 2.86 6.84 -12.93
C ALA A 32 3.91 7.92 -13.23
N ALA A 33 4.67 7.78 -14.31
CA ALA A 33 5.67 8.77 -14.71
C ALA A 33 5.04 10.14 -15.07
N LYS A 34 3.81 10.14 -15.61
CA LYS A 34 3.05 11.36 -15.88
C LYS A 34 2.46 11.97 -14.62
N ALA A 35 1.87 11.15 -13.74
CA ALA A 35 1.21 11.60 -12.52
C ALA A 35 2.19 12.05 -11.44
N PHE A 36 3.36 11.40 -11.35
CA PHE A 36 4.39 11.65 -10.34
C PHE A 36 5.79 11.81 -10.96
N PRO A 37 6.05 12.88 -11.73
CA PRO A 37 7.31 13.05 -12.44
C PRO A 37 8.54 12.98 -11.53
N GLY A 38 9.49 12.11 -11.87
CA GLY A 38 10.74 11.92 -11.13
C GLY A 38 10.61 11.19 -9.78
N LYS A 39 9.40 10.89 -9.32
CA LYS A 39 9.20 10.14 -8.07
C LYS A 39 9.48 8.66 -8.29
N PRO A 40 10.25 8.00 -7.41
CA PRO A 40 10.47 6.56 -7.54
C PRO A 40 9.18 5.76 -7.37
N PHE A 41 9.06 4.63 -8.07
CA PHE A 41 7.91 3.75 -7.98
C PHE A 41 8.29 2.33 -7.56
N CYS A 42 7.30 1.58 -7.08
CA CYS A 42 7.39 0.15 -6.80
C CYS A 42 6.14 -0.55 -7.34
N VAL A 43 6.28 -1.39 -8.35
CA VAL A 43 5.18 -2.22 -8.88
C VAL A 43 4.98 -3.40 -7.93
N VAL A 44 3.74 -3.61 -7.52
CA VAL A 44 3.36 -4.67 -6.58
C VAL A 44 2.14 -5.43 -7.05
N ARG A 45 2.02 -6.68 -6.61
CA ARG A 45 0.89 -7.59 -6.82
C ARG A 45 0.41 -8.13 -5.49
N GLN A 46 -0.81 -8.70 -5.50
CA GLN A 46 -1.42 -9.29 -4.30
C GLN A 46 -1.37 -8.31 -3.12
N TRP A 47 -1.91 -7.12 -3.37
CA TRP A 47 -1.80 -5.98 -2.49
C TRP A 47 -3.05 -5.81 -1.63
N ILE A 48 -2.87 -5.20 -0.48
CA ILE A 48 -3.89 -4.91 0.53
C ILE A 48 -3.74 -3.45 0.93
N LEU A 49 -4.76 -2.63 0.64
CA LEU A 49 -4.91 -1.32 1.27
C LEU A 49 -5.50 -1.52 2.66
N ILE A 50 -4.83 -0.99 3.68
CA ILE A 50 -5.19 -1.18 5.07
C ILE A 50 -5.63 0.16 5.63
N ASP A 51 -6.93 0.34 5.78
CA ASP A 51 -7.52 1.47 6.50
C ASP A 51 -7.26 1.30 7.99
N LEU A 52 -6.65 2.31 8.58
CA LEU A 52 -6.22 2.27 9.97
C LEU A 52 -7.36 2.72 10.87
N THR A 53 -7.76 1.85 11.79
CA THR A 53 -8.69 2.19 12.85
C THR A 53 -8.00 3.16 13.81
N VAL A 54 -8.30 4.45 13.68
CA VAL A 54 -7.79 5.56 14.49
C VAL A 54 -8.95 6.37 15.04
N ASN A 55 -8.76 7.07 16.16
CA ASN A 55 -9.79 7.95 16.69
C ASN A 55 -9.90 9.25 15.86
N PRO A 56 -10.98 10.04 16.02
CA PRO A 56 -11.19 11.27 15.24
C PRO A 56 -10.04 12.28 15.35
N ASP A 57 -9.47 12.47 16.55
CA ASP A 57 -8.37 13.42 16.77
C ASP A 57 -7.08 12.98 16.06
N GLU A 58 -6.79 11.68 16.08
CA GLU A 58 -5.66 11.08 15.35
C GLU A 58 -5.84 11.20 13.84
N LYS A 59 -7.07 10.94 13.35
CA LYS A 59 -7.42 11.11 11.95
C LYS A 59 -7.22 12.57 11.52
N GLU A 60 -7.71 13.52 12.30
CA GLU A 60 -7.55 14.95 12.03
C GLU A 60 -6.08 15.35 12.02
N LYS A 61 -5.27 14.87 12.98
CA LYS A 61 -3.83 15.12 13.00
C LYS A 61 -3.12 14.59 11.76
N LEU A 62 -3.40 13.35 11.36
CA LEU A 62 -2.82 12.74 10.15
C LEU A 62 -3.20 13.54 8.91
N MET A 63 -4.49 13.83 8.73
CA MET A 63 -4.98 14.57 7.58
C MET A 63 -4.46 16.02 7.56
N GLY A 64 -4.34 16.66 8.72
CA GLY A 64 -3.80 18.02 8.87
C GLY A 64 -2.34 18.15 8.44
N ILE A 65 -1.57 17.06 8.44
CA ILE A 65 -0.21 17.00 7.90
C ILE A 65 -0.13 16.33 6.51
N GLY A 66 -1.28 16.12 5.87
CA GLY A 66 -1.38 15.55 4.52
C GLY A 66 -1.18 14.04 4.43
N LEU A 67 -1.32 13.31 5.55
CA LEU A 67 -1.28 11.85 5.58
C LEU A 67 -2.69 11.26 5.59
N LEU A 68 -2.86 10.18 4.83
CA LEU A 68 -4.03 9.32 4.92
C LEU A 68 -3.84 8.32 6.06
N PRO A 69 -4.89 7.99 6.83
CA PRO A 69 -4.89 6.88 7.78
C PRO A 69 -4.98 5.54 7.04
N VAL A 70 -4.13 5.35 6.03
CA VAL A 70 -4.09 4.16 5.17
C VAL A 70 -2.63 3.78 4.97
N THR A 71 -2.34 2.48 5.02
CA THR A 71 -1.04 1.94 4.62
C THR A 71 -1.25 0.82 3.60
N LEU A 72 -0.18 0.44 2.90
CA LEU A 72 -0.19 -0.62 1.91
C LEU A 72 0.64 -1.79 2.42
N TYR A 73 0.10 -2.99 2.25
CA TYR A 73 0.86 -4.23 2.26
C TYR A 73 0.79 -4.88 0.87
N ALA A 74 1.86 -5.50 0.41
CA ALA A 74 1.83 -6.35 -0.77
C ALA A 74 2.64 -7.62 -0.55
N HIS A 75 2.06 -8.76 -0.93
CA HIS A 75 2.75 -10.04 -0.86
C HIS A 75 3.88 -10.15 -1.88
N GLU A 76 3.82 -9.37 -2.97
CA GLU A 76 4.77 -9.46 -4.07
C GLU A 76 5.18 -8.09 -4.59
N VAL A 77 6.48 -7.80 -4.54
CA VAL A 77 7.16 -6.77 -5.31
C VAL A 77 7.50 -7.37 -6.67
N VAL A 78 7.04 -6.73 -7.74
CA VAL A 78 7.38 -7.11 -9.11
C VAL A 78 8.61 -6.34 -9.58
N LEU A 79 8.66 -5.04 -9.31
CA LEU A 79 9.75 -4.16 -9.70
C LEU A 79 9.84 -2.97 -8.74
N ASP A 80 10.97 -2.79 -8.07
CA ASP A 80 11.26 -1.57 -7.32
C ASP A 80 12.30 -0.73 -8.07
N ARG A 81 11.91 0.48 -8.50
CA ARG A 81 12.80 1.36 -9.27
C ARG A 81 14.08 1.73 -8.49
N ARG A 82 14.02 1.66 -7.16
CA ARG A 82 15.15 1.97 -6.26
C ARG A 82 16.01 0.75 -5.91
N ASN A 83 15.65 -0.45 -6.37
CA ASN A 83 16.31 -1.71 -6.02
C ASN A 83 16.46 -1.93 -4.50
N ARG A 84 15.50 -1.48 -3.69
CA ARG A 84 15.46 -1.77 -2.24
C ARG A 84 14.94 -3.17 -1.98
N PHE A 85 14.10 -3.69 -2.86
CA PHE A 85 13.48 -5.00 -2.77
C PHE A 85 13.73 -5.78 -4.06
N GLN A 86 14.08 -7.05 -3.92
CA GLN A 86 14.18 -7.97 -5.05
C GLN A 86 12.77 -8.42 -5.49
N PRO A 87 12.58 -8.76 -6.77
CA PRO A 87 11.32 -9.35 -7.23
C PRO A 87 10.93 -10.58 -6.38
N GLY A 88 9.66 -10.70 -6.05
CA GLY A 88 9.11 -11.77 -5.20
C GLY A 88 9.17 -11.51 -3.69
N MET A 89 9.85 -10.45 -3.24
CA MET A 89 9.77 -10.02 -1.83
C MET A 89 8.41 -9.38 -1.52
N TRP A 90 8.02 -9.39 -0.25
CA TRP A 90 6.87 -8.62 0.23
C TRP A 90 7.30 -7.19 0.63
N VAL A 91 6.33 -6.28 0.74
CA VAL A 91 6.58 -4.93 1.24
C VAL A 91 5.39 -4.41 2.06
N ARG A 92 5.69 -3.64 3.11
CA ARG A 92 4.70 -2.81 3.79
C ARG A 92 5.17 -1.36 3.79
N SER A 93 4.33 -0.47 3.30
CA SER A 93 4.60 0.96 3.25
C SER A 93 4.46 1.64 4.62
N ASN A 94 4.77 2.93 4.64
CA ASN A 94 4.30 3.83 5.70
C ASN A 94 2.91 4.40 5.30
N PHE A 95 2.39 5.35 6.08
CA PHE A 95 1.18 6.10 5.74
C PHE A 95 1.21 6.67 4.31
N GLY A 96 0.05 6.61 3.65
CA GLY A 96 -0.18 7.19 2.34
C GLY A 96 -0.28 8.71 2.38
N LEU A 97 0.03 9.35 1.27
CA LEU A 97 -0.27 10.75 0.97
C LEU A 97 -1.53 10.86 0.10
N SER A 98 -1.66 9.96 -0.88
CA SER A 98 -2.77 9.93 -1.81
C SER A 98 -3.01 8.52 -2.34
N PHE A 99 -4.22 8.27 -2.83
CA PHE A 99 -4.57 7.10 -3.62
C PHE A 99 -5.31 7.58 -4.88
N THR A 100 -4.69 7.41 -6.05
CA THR A 100 -5.16 7.99 -7.31
C THR A 100 -5.38 6.92 -8.37
N GLU A 101 -6.33 7.19 -9.29
CA GLU A 101 -6.63 6.32 -10.45
C GLU A 101 -6.91 4.85 -10.09
N GLY A 102 -7.37 4.59 -8.85
CA GLY A 102 -7.62 3.23 -8.34
C GLY A 102 -6.39 2.31 -8.33
N SER A 103 -5.18 2.81 -8.60
CA SER A 103 -4.03 1.96 -8.90
C SER A 103 -2.67 2.53 -8.46
N MET A 104 -2.64 3.75 -7.93
CA MET A 104 -1.41 4.41 -7.49
C MET A 104 -1.55 4.85 -6.04
N PHE A 105 -0.81 4.20 -5.15
CA PHE A 105 -0.76 4.54 -3.73
C PHE A 105 0.53 5.29 -3.41
N GLU A 106 0.41 6.59 -3.16
CA GLU A 106 1.55 7.47 -2.94
C GLU A 106 1.97 7.48 -1.47
N THR A 107 3.27 7.37 -1.21
CA THR A 107 3.89 7.71 0.08
C THR A 107 4.91 8.83 -0.13
N LYS A 108 5.52 9.34 0.95
CA LYS A 108 6.54 10.41 0.87
C LYS A 108 7.61 10.17 -0.20
N ASN A 109 8.16 8.95 -0.27
CA ASN A 109 9.35 8.66 -1.07
C ASN A 109 9.11 7.66 -2.22
N THR A 110 7.90 7.12 -2.37
CA THR A 110 7.60 6.06 -3.33
C THR A 110 6.13 6.09 -3.70
N VAL A 111 5.82 5.89 -4.98
CA VAL A 111 4.48 5.53 -5.43
C VAL A 111 4.41 4.04 -5.67
N TYR A 112 3.50 3.36 -4.98
CA TYR A 112 3.26 1.95 -5.19
C TYR A 112 2.23 1.79 -6.29
N LEU A 113 2.57 0.99 -7.30
CA LEU A 113 1.77 0.75 -8.48
C LEU A 113 1.08 -0.60 -8.32
N LEU A 114 -0.23 -0.55 -8.10
CA LEU A 114 -1.07 -1.68 -7.72
C LEU A 114 -1.47 -2.45 -8.97
N TRP A 115 -0.66 -3.45 -9.34
CA TRP A 115 -0.88 -4.24 -10.55
C TRP A 115 -1.72 -5.48 -10.26
N GLY A 116 -2.80 -5.65 -11.01
CA GLY A 116 -3.78 -6.70 -10.79
C GLY A 116 -4.73 -6.41 -9.62
N PRO A 117 -5.64 -7.35 -9.31
CA PRO A 117 -6.60 -7.21 -8.21
C PRO A 117 -5.90 -7.21 -6.84
N GLY A 118 -6.55 -6.56 -5.89
CA GLY A 118 -6.14 -6.57 -4.49
C GLY A 118 -7.34 -6.51 -3.55
N GLN A 119 -7.07 -6.16 -2.31
CA GLN A 119 -8.08 -6.07 -1.26
C GLN A 119 -7.98 -4.78 -0.48
N ARG A 120 -9.09 -4.38 0.14
CA ARG A 120 -9.13 -3.33 1.14
C ARG A 120 -9.65 -3.90 2.45
N LYS A 121 -8.98 -3.57 3.55
CA LYS A 121 -9.25 -4.11 4.89
C LYS A 121 -9.07 -3.03 5.94
N GLU A 122 -9.71 -3.23 7.09
CA GLU A 122 -9.48 -2.41 8.28
C GLU A 122 -8.55 -3.14 9.26
N ALA A 123 -7.66 -2.39 9.91
CA ALA A 123 -6.86 -2.91 11.00
C ALA A 123 -6.42 -1.80 11.97
N THR A 124 -6.09 -2.19 13.21
CA THR A 124 -5.43 -1.26 14.14
C THR A 124 -4.04 -0.87 13.63
N VAL A 125 -3.57 0.31 14.02
CA VAL A 125 -2.19 0.75 13.73
C VAL A 125 -1.17 -0.29 14.22
N GLY A 126 -1.40 -0.87 15.41
CA GLY A 126 -0.55 -1.93 15.94
C GLY A 126 -0.45 -3.12 15.00
N ALA A 127 -1.58 -3.65 14.53
CA ALA A 127 -1.61 -4.80 13.63
C ALA A 127 -0.91 -4.49 12.29
N ALA A 128 -1.27 -3.37 11.66
CA ALA A 128 -0.74 -2.98 10.35
C ALA A 128 0.79 -2.73 10.36
N PHE A 129 1.34 -2.25 11.48
CA PHE A 129 2.77 -1.95 11.62
C PHE A 129 3.56 -2.99 12.44
N SER A 130 2.91 -4.07 12.90
CA SER A 130 3.57 -5.17 13.60
C SER A 130 4.57 -5.94 12.72
N MET A 131 4.34 -5.94 11.41
CA MET A 131 5.22 -6.51 10.41
C MET A 131 6.45 -5.62 10.22
N LYS A 132 7.63 -6.18 10.47
CA LYS A 132 8.92 -5.56 10.11
C LYS A 132 9.46 -6.25 8.88
N ALA A 133 9.61 -5.50 7.79
CA ALA A 133 10.46 -5.94 6.69
C ALA A 133 11.89 -5.94 7.24
N VAL A 134 12.55 -7.11 7.18
CA VAL A 134 13.94 -7.31 7.61
C VAL A 134 14.87 -6.65 6.61
#